data_AF-A0AAJ5C570-F1
#
_entry.id   AF-A0AAJ5C570-F1
#
_cell.length_a   1.000
_cell.length_b   1.000
_cell.length_c   1.000
_cell.angle_alpha   90.00
_cell.angle_beta   90.00
_cell.angle_gamma   90.00
#
_symmetry.space_group_name_H-M   'P 1'
#
loop_
_entity.id
_entity.type
_entity.pdbx_description
1 polymer ?
#
loop_
_entity_poly.entity_id
_entity_poly.type
_entity_poly.pdbx_seq_one_letter_code
_entity_poly.pdbx_strand_id
1 'polypeptide(L)'
;MSEAVPSTVKLSFGLKPARTKADVKPQLTNSALTFGDESDDEDAELTQETFTDGSKHKARHANFHGLALAKAGAPATRNEKKKQQEAEQLDASIFDYDGVYDTIKNAERKVKQAKLAGDACKKPKYVEGILESAEQRKRDRLRAEARTIQKQRQAEGDEFRDKEAFVTNAYKVQQDELAKAEEEQDMDEAKQRASNKGMGTFYRDMLNETNAARDAAIAASLTTKPSAASVSRSNEGEQGAEEFRERSDADLAREAREKGLEIELNDDNQIVDKRSLLSKGLNIVSKRRKTDDLNKSSRSEQDSHESKRQRDRRRQDEYEARMNRDAARSRQSALIEEQMLEIERKRALEEEEAKQREKSNIDAKRNDSEAISQAKQRYMERKKQRLAASQGS
;
A
#
# COMPACT_ATOMS: atom_id res chain seq x y z
N MET A 1 -24.81 -63.22 50.93
CA MET A 1 -25.14 -61.84 51.34
C MET A 1 -23.89 -60.99 51.15
N SER A 2 -24.09 -59.79 50.58
CA SER A 2 -23.17 -58.63 50.49
C SER A 2 -21.83 -58.78 49.77
N GLU A 3 -21.86 -58.48 48.47
CA GLU A 3 -20.77 -57.86 47.71
C GLU A 3 -20.48 -56.45 48.23
N ALA A 4 -19.21 -56.04 48.29
CA ALA A 4 -18.79 -54.67 48.58
C ALA A 4 -17.95 -54.14 47.42
N VAL A 5 -18.53 -53.23 46.65
CA VAL A 5 -17.93 -52.50 45.53
C VAL A 5 -17.05 -51.35 46.05
N PRO A 6 -15.88 -51.05 45.45
CA PRO A 6 -15.00 -49.98 45.90
C PRO A 6 -15.54 -48.57 45.58
N SER A 7 -15.48 -47.71 46.59
CA SER A 7 -15.75 -46.28 46.59
C SER A 7 -14.96 -45.53 45.51
N THR A 8 -15.65 -44.85 44.61
CA THR A 8 -15.07 -43.89 43.66
C THR A 8 -15.19 -42.48 44.21
N VAL A 9 -14.04 -41.84 44.48
CA VAL A 9 -13.97 -40.44 44.89
C VAL A 9 -14.12 -39.56 43.64
N LYS A 10 -15.26 -38.87 43.52
CA LYS A 10 -15.51 -37.87 42.47
C LYS A 10 -14.84 -36.55 42.88
N LEU A 11 -13.71 -36.21 42.25
CA LEU A 11 -13.11 -34.88 42.30
C LEU A 11 -13.81 -33.96 41.30
N SER A 12 -14.58 -32.99 41.80
CA SER A 12 -15.20 -31.93 41.00
C SER A 12 -14.30 -30.70 40.93
N PHE A 13 -13.74 -30.41 39.76
CA PHE A 13 -13.11 -29.11 39.47
C PHE A 13 -14.20 -28.10 39.08
N GLY A 14 -14.79 -27.44 40.07
CA GLY A 14 -15.71 -26.32 39.86
C GLY A 14 -14.95 -25.01 39.70
N LEU A 15 -14.77 -24.53 38.47
CA LEU A 15 -14.42 -23.14 38.19
C LEU A 15 -15.63 -22.26 38.55
N LYS A 16 -15.47 -21.40 39.56
CA LYS A 16 -16.48 -20.38 39.90
C LYS A 16 -16.36 -19.22 38.91
N PRO A 17 -17.41 -18.86 38.13
CA PRO A 17 -17.38 -17.62 37.37
C PRO A 17 -17.46 -16.43 38.34
N ALA A 18 -16.56 -15.47 38.17
CA ALA A 18 -16.52 -14.25 38.97
C ALA A 18 -17.82 -13.44 38.76
N ARG A 19 -18.40 -13.00 39.87
CA ARG A 19 -19.52 -12.06 39.91
C ARG A 19 -19.09 -10.72 39.31
N THR A 20 -19.83 -10.25 38.30
CA THR A 20 -19.76 -8.88 37.80
C THR A 20 -20.24 -7.93 38.90
N LYS A 21 -19.33 -7.05 39.36
CA LYS A 21 -19.74 -5.85 40.09
C LYS A 21 -20.03 -4.77 39.05
N ALA A 22 -21.24 -4.23 39.13
CA ALA A 22 -21.60 -2.98 38.51
C ALA A 22 -20.82 -1.82 39.15
N ASP A 23 -20.67 -0.78 38.33
CA ASP A 23 -20.47 0.63 38.63
C ASP A 23 -19.16 1.32 38.22
N VAL A 24 -19.42 2.50 37.63
CA VAL A 24 -18.59 3.68 37.40
C VAL A 24 -17.76 3.73 36.11
N LYS A 25 -18.32 4.46 35.13
CA LYS A 25 -17.61 4.98 33.95
C LYS A 25 -16.55 6.01 34.39
N PRO A 26 -15.26 5.88 34.02
CA PRO A 26 -14.33 6.99 34.13
C PRO A 26 -14.58 7.99 32.99
N GLN A 27 -14.90 9.24 33.36
CA GLN A 27 -14.89 10.40 32.47
C GLN A 27 -13.44 10.65 32.03
N LEU A 28 -13.14 10.47 30.75
CA LEU A 28 -11.88 10.89 30.14
C LEU A 28 -11.99 12.37 29.77
N THR A 29 -11.18 13.19 30.44
CA THR A 29 -10.90 14.56 30.02
C THR A 29 -10.04 14.53 28.75
N ASN A 30 -10.52 15.15 27.68
CA ASN A 30 -9.76 15.33 26.45
C ASN A 30 -8.60 16.30 26.71
N SER A 31 -7.36 15.82 26.65
CA SER A 31 -6.16 16.66 26.63
C SER A 31 -5.40 16.46 25.32
N ALA A 32 -5.12 17.58 24.66
CA ALA A 32 -4.13 17.80 23.60
C ALA A 32 -4.48 17.33 22.18
N LEU A 33 -5.31 18.12 21.49
CA LEU A 33 -5.17 18.35 20.06
C LEU A 33 -3.83 19.05 19.80
N THR A 34 -2.87 18.34 19.21
CA THR A 34 -1.62 18.89 18.67
C THR A 34 -1.35 18.33 17.27
N PHE A 35 -2.36 18.38 16.40
CA PHE A 35 -2.17 18.37 14.95
C PHE A 35 -3.39 19.07 14.35
N GLY A 36 -3.17 20.29 13.84
CA GLY A 36 -4.17 21.05 13.13
C GLY A 36 -4.45 20.41 11.78
N ASP A 37 -5.72 20.10 11.55
CA ASP A 37 -6.27 19.83 10.23
C ASP A 37 -7.35 20.89 10.02
N GLU A 38 -6.94 21.99 9.40
CA GLU A 38 -7.81 23.07 8.98
C GLU A 38 -8.44 22.65 7.65
N SER A 39 -9.47 21.80 7.76
CA SER A 39 -10.36 21.46 6.65
C SER A 39 -11.48 22.50 6.60
N ASP A 40 -11.24 23.52 5.79
CA ASP A 40 -12.18 24.56 5.39
C ASP A 40 -13.22 23.96 4.43
N ASP A 41 -14.33 23.45 4.97
CA ASP A 41 -15.55 23.11 4.23
C ASP A 41 -16.68 24.04 4.74
N GLU A 42 -16.81 25.22 4.12
CA GLU A 42 -18.00 26.08 4.25
C GLU A 42 -19.14 25.55 3.37
N ASP A 43 -20.06 24.80 3.96
CA ASP A 43 -21.39 24.55 3.40
C ASP A 43 -22.33 25.73 3.74
N ALA A 44 -22.50 26.64 2.79
CA ALA A 44 -23.46 27.73 2.89
C ALA A 44 -24.87 27.28 2.46
N GLU A 45 -25.70 26.87 3.42
CA GLU A 45 -27.13 26.64 3.20
C GLU A 45 -27.91 27.97 3.27
N LEU A 46 -28.45 28.40 2.13
CA LEU A 46 -29.21 29.64 1.96
C LEU A 46 -30.65 29.45 2.46
N THR A 47 -30.97 29.90 3.67
CA THR A 47 -32.35 30.05 4.15
C THR A 47 -32.76 31.52 4.07
N GLN A 48 -33.75 31.81 3.21
CA GLN A 48 -34.42 33.11 3.13
C GLN A 48 -35.57 33.11 4.14
N GLU A 49 -35.50 33.96 5.17
CA GLU A 49 -36.69 34.45 5.87
C GLU A 49 -36.48 35.92 6.28
N THR A 50 -37.53 36.70 6.05
CA THR A 50 -37.54 38.16 6.08
C THR A 50 -37.76 38.69 7.50
N PHE A 51 -36.95 39.65 7.95
CA PHE A 51 -37.30 40.54 9.06
C PHE A 51 -36.92 41.99 8.75
N THR A 52 -37.93 42.85 8.76
CA THR A 52 -37.81 44.31 8.76
C THR A 52 -37.64 44.80 10.19
N ASP A 53 -36.57 45.52 10.52
CA ASP A 53 -36.68 46.70 11.38
C ASP A 53 -35.43 47.61 11.28
N GLY A 54 -35.66 48.90 11.44
CA GLY A 54 -34.68 49.95 11.24
C GLY A 54 -33.68 50.13 12.40
N SER A 55 -32.42 50.40 12.06
CA SER A 55 -31.50 51.10 12.94
C SER A 55 -30.38 51.75 12.13
N LYS A 56 -30.30 53.08 12.19
CA LYS A 56 -29.20 53.87 11.62
C LYS A 56 -27.99 53.76 12.54
N HIS A 57 -27.00 52.94 12.16
CA HIS A 57 -25.64 53.07 12.70
C HIS A 57 -24.61 53.21 11.58
N LYS A 58 -23.85 54.30 11.68
CA LYS A 58 -22.81 54.78 10.79
C LYS A 58 -21.60 53.83 10.85
N ALA A 59 -21.49 52.93 9.88
CA ALA A 59 -20.37 52.01 9.77
C ALA A 59 -19.12 52.72 9.22
N ARG A 60 -17.99 52.47 9.88
CA ARG A 60 -16.64 52.92 9.52
C ARG A 60 -16.18 52.04 8.35
N HIS A 61 -15.71 52.66 7.27
CA HIS A 61 -15.14 51.96 6.12
C HIS A 61 -13.87 51.20 6.53
N ALA A 62 -13.96 49.87 6.65
CA ALA A 62 -12.82 48.98 6.55
C ALA A 62 -12.69 48.56 5.08
N ASN A 63 -11.58 48.94 4.46
CA ASN A 63 -11.30 48.63 3.06
C ASN A 63 -10.98 47.14 2.91
N PHE A 64 -11.98 46.33 2.56
CA PHE A 64 -11.77 44.99 1.99
C PHE A 64 -11.46 45.15 0.49
N HIS A 65 -10.19 45.41 0.15
CA HIS A 65 -9.70 45.28 -1.22
C HIS A 65 -9.34 43.80 -1.45
N GLY A 66 -10.26 43.01 -2.00
CA GLY A 66 -9.94 41.60 -2.30
C GLY A 66 -10.97 40.81 -3.09
N LEU A 67 -12.27 41.09 -2.93
CA LEU A 67 -13.32 40.50 -3.77
C LEU A 67 -14.09 41.60 -4.49
N ALA A 68 -13.46 42.16 -5.52
CA ALA A 68 -14.23 42.87 -6.53
C ALA A 68 -15.04 41.81 -7.29
N LEU A 69 -16.36 41.79 -7.06
CA LEU A 69 -17.34 41.16 -7.95
C LEU A 69 -16.93 41.49 -9.38
N ALA A 70 -16.55 40.45 -10.15
CA ALA A 70 -15.99 40.60 -11.47
C ALA A 70 -16.82 41.61 -12.27
N LYS A 71 -16.20 42.74 -12.59
CA LYS A 71 -16.78 43.80 -13.41
C LYS A 71 -17.35 43.12 -14.66
N ALA A 72 -18.67 43.11 -14.81
CA ALA A 72 -19.35 42.43 -15.90
C ALA A 72 -18.62 42.74 -17.21
N GLY A 73 -18.10 41.69 -17.86
CA GLY A 73 -17.30 41.81 -19.08
C GLY A 73 -18.05 42.67 -20.11
N ALA A 74 -17.31 43.39 -20.94
CA ALA A 74 -17.88 44.21 -22.01
C ALA A 74 -18.91 43.38 -22.80
N PRO A 75 -20.08 43.95 -23.15
CA PRO A 75 -21.13 43.21 -23.83
C PRO A 75 -20.60 42.67 -25.16
N ALA A 76 -20.91 41.40 -25.44
CA ALA A 76 -20.45 40.71 -26.64
C ALA A 76 -20.75 41.53 -27.90
N THR A 77 -19.75 41.66 -28.77
CA THR A 77 -19.87 42.46 -30.00
C THR A 77 -20.90 41.83 -30.95
N ARG A 78 -21.46 42.61 -31.89
CA ARG A 78 -22.46 42.11 -32.86
C ARG A 78 -21.93 40.90 -33.66
N ASN A 79 -20.64 40.86 -33.94
CA ASN A 79 -20.00 39.77 -34.66
C ASN A 79 -19.84 38.51 -33.78
N GLU A 80 -19.56 38.67 -32.48
CA GLU A 80 -19.52 37.56 -31.52
C GLU A 80 -20.91 36.92 -31.36
N LYS A 81 -21.97 37.71 -31.24
CA LYS A 81 -23.35 37.19 -31.13
C LYS A 81 -23.76 36.38 -32.37
N LYS A 82 -23.40 36.84 -33.57
CA LYS A 82 -23.63 36.06 -34.80
C LYS A 82 -22.91 34.72 -34.77
N LYS A 83 -21.63 34.73 -34.39
CA LYS A 83 -20.83 33.50 -34.28
C LYS A 83 -21.36 32.55 -33.20
N GLN A 84 -21.85 33.06 -32.07
CA GLN A 84 -22.49 32.26 -31.03
C GLN A 84 -23.77 31.61 -31.55
N GLN A 85 -24.64 32.38 -32.23
CA GLN A 85 -25.86 31.85 -32.84
C GLN A 85 -25.57 30.82 -33.94
N GLU A 86 -24.56 31.05 -34.78
CA GLU A 86 -24.09 30.08 -35.78
C GLU A 86 -23.59 28.79 -35.10
N ALA A 87 -22.87 28.90 -33.98
CA ALA A 87 -22.40 27.74 -33.23
C ALA A 87 -23.54 26.98 -32.54
N GLU A 88 -24.50 27.68 -31.92
CA GLU A 88 -25.70 27.08 -31.30
C GLU A 88 -26.60 26.37 -32.32
N GLN A 89 -26.68 26.89 -33.55
CA GLN A 89 -27.41 26.25 -34.65
C GLN A 89 -26.74 24.96 -35.13
N LEU A 90 -25.41 24.89 -35.08
CA LEU A 90 -24.66 23.69 -35.42
C LEU A 90 -24.76 22.64 -34.30
N ASP A 91 -24.69 23.07 -33.04
CA ASP A 91 -24.82 22.22 -31.86
C ASP A 91 -25.31 23.03 -30.66
N ALA A 92 -26.50 22.70 -30.16
CA ALA A 92 -27.08 23.35 -28.99
C ALA A 92 -26.28 23.08 -27.69
N SER A 93 -25.45 22.03 -27.67
CA SER A 93 -24.62 21.65 -26.52
C SER A 93 -23.21 22.27 -26.51
N ILE A 94 -22.85 23.07 -27.53
CA ILE A 94 -21.50 23.64 -27.67
C ILE A 94 -21.03 24.46 -26.46
N PHE A 95 -21.97 25.12 -25.77
CA PHE A 95 -21.70 25.97 -24.61
C PHE A 95 -22.11 25.33 -23.27
N ASP A 96 -22.55 24.07 -23.26
CA ASP A 96 -22.93 23.34 -22.05
C ASP A 96 -21.70 22.78 -21.31
N TYR A 97 -20.87 23.69 -20.80
CA TYR A 97 -19.66 23.33 -20.05
C TYR A 97 -19.98 22.69 -18.71
N ASP A 98 -21.06 23.12 -18.06
CA ASP A 98 -21.45 22.67 -16.72
C ASP A 98 -22.01 21.24 -16.78
N GLY A 99 -22.88 20.93 -17.75
CA GLY A 99 -23.37 19.57 -17.95
C GLY A 99 -22.26 18.56 -18.24
N VAL A 100 -21.27 18.93 -19.06
CA VAL A 100 -20.10 18.06 -19.33
C VAL A 100 -19.24 17.90 -18.07
N TYR A 101 -19.02 18.97 -17.31
CA TYR A 101 -18.25 18.91 -16.07
C TYR A 101 -18.92 18.04 -15.01
N ASP A 102 -20.22 18.20 -14.80
CA ASP A 102 -21.02 17.40 -13.87
C ASP A 102 -21.02 15.93 -14.27
N THR A 103 -21.14 15.60 -15.56
CA THR A 103 -21.09 14.21 -16.02
C THR A 103 -19.72 13.58 -15.77
N ILE A 104 -18.63 14.31 -16.01
CA ILE A 104 -17.26 13.89 -15.70
C ILE A 104 -17.11 13.66 -14.19
N LYS A 105 -17.53 14.62 -13.37
CA LYS A 105 -17.40 14.53 -11.90
C LYS A 105 -18.25 13.41 -11.32
N ASN A 106 -19.45 13.20 -11.85
CA ASN A 106 -20.31 12.09 -11.46
C ASN A 106 -19.70 10.73 -11.84
N ALA A 107 -19.04 10.62 -12.99
CA ALA A 107 -18.30 9.41 -13.36
C ALA A 107 -17.11 9.15 -12.43
N GLU A 108 -16.31 10.17 -12.11
CA GLU A 108 -15.21 10.07 -11.14
C GLU A 108 -15.73 9.63 -9.74
N ARG A 109 -16.84 10.22 -9.27
CA ARG A 109 -17.48 9.85 -7.99
C ARG A 109 -17.93 8.39 -7.97
N LYS A 110 -18.53 7.89 -9.05
CA LYS A 110 -18.94 6.48 -9.17
C LYS A 110 -17.75 5.52 -9.06
N VAL A 111 -16.63 5.83 -9.73
CA VAL A 111 -15.40 5.03 -9.63
C VAL A 111 -14.86 5.03 -8.19
N LYS A 112 -14.84 6.20 -7.53
CA LYS A 112 -14.42 6.30 -6.12
C LYS A 112 -15.33 5.50 -5.18
N GLN A 113 -16.65 5.59 -5.36
CA GLN A 113 -17.62 4.83 -4.56
C GLN A 113 -17.47 3.32 -4.76
N ALA A 114 -17.25 2.87 -6.00
CA ALA A 114 -16.99 1.46 -6.28
C ALA A 114 -15.70 0.96 -5.59
N LYS A 115 -14.65 1.79 -5.52
CA LYS A 115 -13.43 1.47 -4.75
C LYS A 115 -13.71 1.34 -3.26
N LEU A 116 -14.39 2.33 -2.67
CA LEU A 116 -14.75 2.30 -1.25
C LEU A 116 -15.60 1.09 -0.88
N ALA A 117 -16.56 0.72 -1.74
CA ALA A 117 -17.35 -0.50 -1.57
C ALA A 117 -16.48 -1.77 -1.65
N GLY A 118 -15.54 -1.80 -2.60
CA GLY A 118 -14.57 -2.90 -2.71
C GLY A 118 -13.64 -2.99 -1.49
N ASP A 119 -13.22 -1.87 -0.92
CA ASP A 119 -12.37 -1.81 0.26
C ASP A 119 -13.10 -2.22 1.54
N ALA A 120 -14.40 -1.90 1.65
CA ALA A 120 -15.23 -2.33 2.77
C ALA A 120 -15.39 -3.87 2.85
N CYS A 121 -15.32 -4.57 1.71
CA CYS A 121 -15.38 -6.03 1.66
C CYS A 121 -14.02 -6.71 1.92
N LYS A 122 -12.91 -5.97 1.92
CA LYS A 122 -11.59 -6.55 2.10
C LYS A 122 -11.33 -6.89 3.57
N LYS A 123 -10.72 -8.06 3.79
CA LYS A 123 -10.19 -8.44 5.10
C LYS A 123 -9.15 -7.41 5.58
N PRO A 124 -8.97 -7.24 6.90
CA PRO A 124 -7.94 -6.36 7.43
C PRO A 124 -6.53 -6.80 6.97
N LYS A 125 -5.74 -5.84 6.49
CA LYS A 125 -4.46 -6.06 5.80
C LYS A 125 -3.44 -6.92 6.56
N TYR A 126 -3.45 -6.87 7.89
CA TYR A 126 -2.38 -7.46 8.71
C TYR A 126 -2.80 -8.67 9.55
N VAL A 127 -4.09 -8.90 9.77
CA VAL A 127 -4.54 -9.96 10.68
C VAL A 127 -4.19 -11.33 10.14
N GLU A 128 -4.44 -11.56 8.84
CA GLU A 128 -4.12 -12.81 8.16
C GLU A 128 -2.61 -13.10 8.22
N GLY A 129 -1.77 -12.11 7.89
CA GLY A 129 -0.31 -12.26 8.00
C GLY A 129 0.19 -12.52 9.43
N ILE A 130 -0.45 -11.93 10.45
CA ILE A 130 -0.10 -12.23 11.85
C ILE A 130 -0.46 -13.69 12.19
N LEU A 131 -1.64 -14.16 11.78
CA LEU A 131 -2.07 -15.54 12.00
C LEU A 131 -1.15 -16.53 11.27
N GLU A 132 -0.86 -16.29 10.00
CA GLU A 132 0.07 -17.07 9.20
C GLU A 132 1.46 -17.13 9.86
N SER A 133 1.99 -15.98 10.33
CA SER A 133 3.28 -15.95 11.03
C SER A 133 3.27 -16.75 12.33
N ALA A 134 2.15 -16.72 13.07
CA ALA A 134 1.99 -17.47 14.31
C ALA A 134 1.94 -18.98 14.03
N GLU A 135 1.27 -19.39 12.96
CA GLU A 135 1.26 -20.77 12.53
C GLU A 135 2.62 -21.24 11.99
N GLN A 136 3.32 -20.39 11.23
CA GLN A 136 4.67 -20.67 10.75
C GLN A 136 5.62 -20.94 11.91
N ARG A 137 5.62 -20.08 12.94
CA ARG A 137 6.42 -20.31 14.16
C ARG A 137 6.08 -21.63 14.87
N LYS A 138 4.80 -22.01 14.90
CA LYS A 138 4.38 -23.31 15.48
C LYS A 138 4.96 -24.48 14.67
N ARG A 139 4.88 -24.41 13.33
CA ARG A 139 5.44 -25.43 12.42
C ARG A 139 6.96 -25.50 12.57
N ASP A 140 7.65 -24.36 12.61
CA ASP A 140 9.10 -24.30 12.78
C ASP A 140 9.54 -24.88 14.13
N ARG A 141 8.78 -24.62 15.20
CA ARG A 141 9.04 -25.25 16.51
C ARG A 141 8.96 -26.77 16.42
N LEU A 142 7.92 -27.32 15.78
CA LEU A 142 7.77 -28.77 15.61
C LEU A 142 8.89 -29.36 14.74
N ARG A 143 9.33 -28.65 13.69
CA ARG A 143 10.48 -29.06 12.86
C ARG A 143 11.77 -29.07 13.65
N ALA A 144 12.01 -28.04 14.47
CA ALA A 144 13.19 -27.95 15.33
C ALA A 144 13.20 -29.11 16.33
N GLU A 145 12.08 -29.37 17.01
CA GLU A 145 11.92 -30.50 17.92
C GLU A 145 12.21 -31.83 17.21
N ALA A 146 11.64 -32.06 16.02
CA ALA A 146 11.88 -33.27 15.23
C ALA A 146 13.36 -33.44 14.84
N ARG A 147 14.02 -32.38 14.35
CA ARG A 147 15.46 -32.40 14.01
C ARG A 147 16.33 -32.62 15.25
N THR A 148 15.96 -32.05 16.41
CA THR A 148 16.69 -32.29 17.66
C THR A 148 16.60 -33.75 18.10
N ILE A 149 15.42 -34.38 18.02
CA ILE A 149 15.24 -35.80 18.33
C ILE A 149 16.04 -36.67 17.35
N GLN A 150 16.02 -36.35 16.06
CA GLN A 150 16.80 -37.07 15.06
C GLN A 150 18.32 -36.97 15.34
N LYS A 151 18.80 -35.77 15.70
CA LYS A 151 20.21 -35.56 16.06
C LYS A 151 20.61 -36.31 17.33
N GLN A 152 19.72 -36.37 18.32
CA GLN A 152 19.94 -37.17 19.54
C GLN A 152 20.07 -38.66 19.20
N ARG A 153 19.17 -39.20 18.36
CA ARG A 153 19.25 -40.60 17.91
C ARG A 153 20.52 -40.91 17.09
N GLN A 154 20.94 -39.99 16.24
CA GLN A 154 22.19 -40.13 15.49
C GLN A 154 23.42 -40.11 16.41
N ALA A 155 23.37 -39.31 17.49
CA ALA A 155 24.42 -39.26 18.50
C ALA A 155 24.46 -40.52 19.37
N GLU A 156 23.31 -41.11 19.70
CA GLU A 156 23.18 -42.42 20.35
C GLU A 156 23.72 -43.56 19.43
N GLY A 157 23.70 -43.36 18.11
CA GLY A 157 24.49 -44.12 17.14
C GLY A 157 24.34 -45.64 17.25
N ASP A 158 25.45 -46.31 17.57
CA ASP A 158 25.52 -47.77 17.64
C ASP A 158 25.01 -48.36 18.98
N GLU A 159 24.77 -47.53 20.01
CA GLU A 159 24.42 -47.99 21.38
C GLU A 159 23.10 -48.79 21.44
N PHE A 160 22.25 -48.62 20.45
CA PHE A 160 20.93 -49.24 20.37
C PHE A 160 20.72 -50.07 19.10
N ARG A 161 21.79 -50.41 18.36
CA ARG A 161 21.68 -51.23 17.14
C ARG A 161 21.19 -52.65 17.37
N ASP A 162 21.54 -53.22 18.52
CA ASP A 162 21.13 -54.57 18.89
C ASP A 162 19.70 -54.61 19.46
N LYS A 163 19.02 -53.46 19.60
CA LYS A 163 17.66 -53.35 20.13
C LYS A 163 16.67 -53.02 19.02
N GLU A 164 15.47 -53.58 19.10
CA GLU A 164 14.42 -53.35 18.11
C GLU A 164 13.90 -51.90 18.16
N ALA A 165 13.81 -51.25 16.99
CA ALA A 165 13.30 -49.89 16.86
C ALA A 165 11.79 -49.88 16.66
N PHE A 166 11.03 -49.53 17.70
CA PHE A 166 9.58 -49.42 17.62
C PHE A 166 9.15 -48.00 17.23
N VAL A 167 8.70 -47.83 16.00
CA VAL A 167 8.10 -46.58 15.52
C VAL A 167 6.57 -46.73 15.49
N THR A 168 5.86 -45.91 16.26
CA THR A 168 4.39 -45.90 16.27
C THR A 168 3.85 -45.40 14.93
N ASN A 169 2.71 -45.93 14.50
CA ASN A 169 2.07 -45.50 13.25
C ASN A 169 1.79 -43.98 13.24
N ALA A 170 1.41 -43.41 14.39
CA ALA A 170 1.19 -41.98 14.54
C ALA A 170 2.45 -41.14 14.27
N TYR A 171 3.63 -41.62 14.69
CA TYR A 171 4.89 -40.93 14.42
C TYR A 171 5.28 -40.98 12.95
N LYS A 172 5.01 -42.10 12.25
CA LYS A 172 5.22 -42.19 10.79
C LYS A 172 4.34 -41.18 10.05
N VAL A 173 3.06 -41.13 10.41
CA VAL A 173 2.12 -40.14 9.84
C VAL A 173 2.58 -38.71 10.11
N GLN A 174 3.04 -38.41 11.33
CA GLN A 174 3.54 -37.08 11.68
C GLN A 174 4.81 -36.70 10.89
N GLN A 175 5.72 -37.65 10.63
CA GLN A 175 6.90 -37.42 9.81
C GLN A 175 6.52 -37.14 8.34
N ASP A 176 5.60 -37.92 7.79
CA ASP A 176 5.11 -37.74 6.42
C ASP A 176 4.37 -36.41 6.24
N GLU A 177 3.57 -36.00 7.22
CA GLU A 177 2.89 -34.70 7.24
C GLU A 177 3.89 -33.53 7.30
N LEU A 178 4.95 -33.64 8.11
CA LEU A 178 5.99 -32.63 8.19
C LEU A 178 6.79 -32.52 6.89
N ALA A 179 7.12 -33.65 6.26
CA ALA A 179 7.83 -33.69 4.99
C ALA A 179 7.00 -33.08 3.85
N LYS A 180 5.71 -33.44 3.75
CA LYS A 180 4.79 -32.83 2.77
C LYS A 180 4.63 -31.33 2.97
N ALA A 181 4.51 -30.89 4.23
CA ALA A 181 4.39 -29.47 4.54
C ALA A 181 5.70 -28.68 4.30
N GLU A 182 6.86 -29.33 4.30
CA GLU A 182 8.14 -28.71 3.90
C GLU A 182 8.21 -28.55 2.37
N GLU A 183 7.89 -29.61 1.62
CA GLU A 183 7.87 -29.55 0.15
C GLU A 183 6.87 -28.52 -0.40
N GLU A 184 5.66 -28.46 0.16
CA GLU A 184 4.65 -27.47 -0.25
C GLU A 184 5.12 -26.04 0.03
N GLN A 185 5.77 -25.80 1.18
CA GLN A 185 6.32 -24.49 1.52
C GLN A 185 7.49 -24.11 0.62
N ASP A 186 8.39 -25.03 0.29
CA ASP A 186 9.51 -24.77 -0.60
C ASP A 186 9.02 -24.41 -2.01
N MET A 187 7.98 -25.11 -2.48
CA MET A 187 7.34 -24.82 -3.77
C MET A 187 6.66 -23.45 -3.77
N ASP A 188 5.95 -23.09 -2.70
CA ASP A 188 5.28 -21.80 -2.59
C ASP A 188 6.27 -20.66 -2.39
N GLU A 189 7.34 -20.86 -1.63
CA GLU A 189 8.43 -19.90 -1.50
C GLU A 189 9.14 -19.69 -2.85
N ALA A 190 9.39 -20.75 -3.62
CA ALA A 190 9.95 -20.64 -4.95
C ALA A 190 9.05 -19.84 -5.90
N LYS A 191 7.73 -20.08 -5.87
CA LYS A 191 6.76 -19.27 -6.63
C LYS A 191 6.71 -17.82 -6.17
N GLN A 192 6.75 -17.57 -4.86
CA GLN A 192 6.74 -16.21 -4.31
C GLN A 192 8.01 -15.45 -4.69
N ARG A 193 9.19 -16.09 -4.60
CA ARG A 193 10.46 -15.53 -5.06
C ARG A 193 10.43 -15.22 -6.55
N ALA A 194 9.81 -16.07 -7.37
CA ALA A 194 9.62 -15.80 -8.80
C ALA A 194 8.59 -14.68 -9.07
N SER A 195 7.59 -14.53 -8.20
CA SER A 195 6.52 -13.53 -8.29
C SER A 195 6.87 -12.20 -7.62
N ASN A 196 8.12 -12.01 -7.16
CA ASN A 196 8.58 -10.81 -6.46
C ASN A 196 8.29 -9.55 -7.30
N LYS A 197 7.15 -8.94 -6.99
CA LYS A 197 6.61 -7.75 -7.61
C LYS A 197 7.30 -6.55 -7.00
N GLY A 198 8.36 -6.09 -7.68
CA GLY A 198 9.12 -4.92 -7.27
C GLY A 198 8.30 -3.63 -7.34
N MET A 199 8.91 -2.50 -6.97
CA MET A 199 8.22 -1.20 -6.93
C MET A 199 7.57 -0.79 -8.26
N GLY A 200 8.05 -1.30 -9.39
CA GLY A 200 7.44 -1.07 -10.70
C GLY A 200 5.97 -1.50 -10.79
N THR A 201 5.56 -2.56 -10.08
CA THR A 201 4.15 -2.98 -10.09
C THR A 201 3.29 -2.06 -9.24
N PHE A 202 3.80 -1.57 -8.12
CA PHE A 202 3.11 -0.55 -7.32
C PHE A 202 2.86 0.72 -8.15
N TYR A 203 3.87 1.23 -8.86
CA TYR A 203 3.69 2.40 -9.72
C TYR A 203 2.73 2.12 -10.87
N ARG A 204 2.78 0.94 -11.48
CA ARG A 204 1.82 0.52 -12.51
C ARG A 204 0.40 0.51 -11.95
N ASP A 205 0.19 -0.08 -10.78
CA ASP A 205 -1.14 -0.21 -10.19
C ASP A 205 -1.68 1.18 -9.79
N MET A 206 -0.84 2.06 -9.22
CA MET A 206 -1.19 3.45 -8.96
C MET A 206 -1.57 4.21 -10.25
N LEU A 207 -0.78 4.05 -11.33
CA LEU A 207 -1.07 4.70 -12.60
C LEU A 207 -2.38 4.17 -13.21
N ASN A 208 -2.59 2.86 -13.21
CA ASN A 208 -3.83 2.24 -13.66
C ASN A 208 -5.03 2.76 -12.86
N GLU A 209 -4.87 2.92 -11.55
CA GLU A 209 -5.91 3.49 -10.69
C GLU A 209 -6.25 4.94 -11.02
N THR A 210 -5.24 5.77 -11.31
CA THR A 210 -5.46 7.17 -11.73
C THR A 210 -6.08 7.25 -13.14
N ASN A 211 -5.65 6.36 -14.04
CA ASN A 211 -6.16 6.29 -15.40
C ASN A 211 -7.61 5.80 -15.43
N ALA A 212 -7.99 4.83 -14.60
CA ALA A 212 -9.35 4.30 -14.58
C ALA A 212 -10.42 5.39 -14.31
N ALA A 213 -10.15 6.32 -13.39
CA ALA A 213 -11.06 7.44 -13.13
C ALA A 213 -11.13 8.40 -14.33
N ARG A 214 -9.99 8.65 -14.97
CA ARG A 214 -9.89 9.51 -16.16
C ARG A 214 -10.57 8.88 -17.38
N ASP A 215 -10.38 7.59 -17.59
CA ASP A 215 -10.97 6.83 -18.70
C ASP A 215 -12.50 6.77 -18.54
N ALA A 216 -12.99 6.58 -17.31
CA ALA A 216 -14.42 6.64 -17.01
C ALA A 216 -15.00 8.05 -17.25
N ALA A 217 -14.27 9.10 -16.88
CA ALA A 217 -14.66 10.49 -17.16
C ALA A 217 -14.71 10.77 -18.68
N ILE A 218 -13.69 10.33 -19.42
CA ILE A 218 -13.65 10.48 -20.88
C ILE A 218 -14.82 9.71 -21.52
N ALA A 219 -15.04 8.46 -21.13
CA ALA A 219 -16.16 7.66 -21.62
C ALA A 219 -17.52 8.32 -21.33
N ALA A 220 -17.73 8.83 -20.11
CA ALA A 220 -18.96 9.54 -19.75
C ALA A 220 -19.18 10.79 -20.61
N SER A 221 -18.12 11.58 -20.84
CA SER A 221 -18.19 12.78 -21.69
C SER A 221 -18.44 12.48 -23.17
N LEU A 222 -18.03 11.29 -23.64
CA LEU A 222 -18.31 10.83 -25.00
C LEU A 222 -19.75 10.35 -25.15
N THR A 223 -20.33 9.76 -24.09
CA THR A 223 -21.73 9.29 -24.10
C THR A 223 -22.76 10.40 -23.95
N THR A 224 -22.39 11.52 -23.32
CA THR A 224 -23.31 12.64 -23.06
C THR A 224 -23.37 13.63 -24.21
N LYS A 225 -22.47 13.54 -25.20
CA LYS A 225 -22.64 14.23 -26.47
C LYS A 225 -23.82 13.59 -27.20
N PRO A 226 -24.98 14.27 -27.33
CA PRO A 226 -26.02 13.79 -28.21
C PRO A 226 -25.42 13.75 -29.61
N SER A 227 -25.56 12.61 -30.24
CA SER A 227 -25.10 12.35 -31.59
C SER A 227 -25.82 13.25 -32.60
N ALA A 228 -25.34 14.49 -32.79
CA ALA A 228 -25.58 15.24 -34.03
C ALA A 228 -24.98 14.48 -35.25
N ALA A 229 -24.12 13.48 -35.01
CA ALA A 229 -23.59 12.58 -36.02
C ALA A 229 -24.47 11.35 -36.34
N SER A 230 -25.59 11.08 -35.64
CA SER A 230 -26.44 9.91 -35.93
C SER A 230 -27.71 10.21 -36.73
N VAL A 231 -28.08 11.49 -36.93
CA VAL A 231 -29.30 11.88 -37.65
C VAL A 231 -29.06 12.24 -39.12
N SER A 232 -27.80 12.29 -39.58
CA SER A 232 -27.46 12.61 -40.99
C SER A 232 -26.79 11.46 -41.76
N ARG A 233 -27.00 10.20 -41.35
CA ARG A 233 -26.51 9.01 -42.08
C ARG A 233 -27.58 7.98 -42.43
N SER A 234 -28.86 8.29 -42.26
CA SER A 234 -29.96 7.33 -42.52
C SER A 234 -30.66 7.51 -43.87
N ASN A 235 -30.18 8.40 -44.75
CA ASN A 235 -30.69 8.52 -46.11
C ASN A 235 -29.54 8.90 -47.04
N GLU A 236 -28.81 7.90 -47.53
CA GLU A 236 -28.23 7.77 -48.88
C GLU A 236 -27.27 6.56 -48.86
N GLY A 237 -27.62 5.50 -49.62
CA GLY A 237 -26.65 4.51 -50.09
C GLY A 237 -26.26 3.37 -49.14
N GLU A 238 -27.09 2.34 -49.07
CA GLU A 238 -26.71 0.98 -48.69
C GLU A 238 -25.75 0.35 -49.73
N GLN A 239 -24.55 0.90 -49.94
CA GLN A 239 -23.44 0.21 -50.63
C GLN A 239 -22.11 0.78 -50.11
N GLY A 240 -21.37 0.02 -49.28
CA GLY A 240 -20.04 0.45 -48.83
C GLY A 240 -19.49 -0.18 -47.54
N ALA A 241 -20.16 -1.17 -46.96
CA ALA A 241 -19.71 -1.85 -45.73
C ALA A 241 -19.03 -3.21 -45.98
N GLU A 242 -18.39 -3.40 -47.14
CA GLU A 242 -17.64 -4.62 -47.51
C GLU A 242 -16.19 -4.30 -47.99
N GLU A 243 -15.65 -3.11 -47.73
CA GLU A 243 -14.25 -2.74 -48.09
C GLU A 243 -13.37 -2.36 -46.88
N PHE A 244 -13.61 -2.97 -45.70
CA PHE A 244 -12.58 -3.06 -44.65
C PHE A 244 -11.96 -4.46 -44.62
N ARG A 245 -11.79 -5.07 -45.80
CA ARG A 245 -10.68 -5.99 -46.01
C ARG A 245 -9.48 -5.09 -46.22
N GLU A 246 -8.48 -5.20 -45.36
CA GLU A 246 -7.18 -4.57 -45.55
C GLU A 246 -6.76 -4.79 -47.00
N ARG A 247 -6.82 -3.74 -47.84
CA ARG A 247 -6.37 -3.84 -49.24
C ARG A 247 -4.94 -4.32 -49.19
N SER A 248 -4.62 -5.38 -49.92
CA SER A 248 -3.28 -5.93 -49.92
C SER A 248 -2.28 -4.82 -50.29
N ASP A 249 -1.09 -4.85 -49.69
CA ASP A 249 0.01 -3.94 -50.05
C ASP A 249 0.27 -3.93 -51.58
N ALA A 250 -0.03 -5.03 -52.28
CA ALA A 250 0.00 -5.12 -53.74
C ALA A 250 -1.03 -4.23 -54.45
N ASP A 251 -2.25 -4.15 -53.91
CA ASP A 251 -3.34 -3.34 -54.48
C ASP A 251 -3.08 -1.85 -54.24
N LEU A 252 -2.56 -1.52 -53.04
CA LEU A 252 -2.13 -0.17 -52.70
C LEU A 252 -0.99 0.33 -53.61
N ALA A 253 -0.04 -0.54 -53.94
CA ALA A 253 1.04 -0.20 -54.86
C ALA A 253 0.55 0.03 -56.29
N ARG A 254 -0.46 -0.73 -56.75
CA ARG A 254 -1.07 -0.52 -58.08
C ARG A 254 -1.79 0.82 -58.17
N GLU A 255 -2.62 1.13 -57.17
CA GLU A 255 -3.35 2.40 -57.09
C GLU A 255 -2.39 3.60 -57.04
N ALA A 256 -1.28 3.48 -56.32
CA ALA A 256 -0.31 4.56 -56.22
C ALA A 256 0.57 4.70 -57.49
N ARG A 257 0.85 3.61 -58.23
CA ARG A 257 1.46 3.69 -59.58
C ARG A 257 0.53 4.37 -60.59
N GLU A 258 -0.77 4.12 -60.52
CA GLU A 258 -1.78 4.84 -61.32
C GLU A 258 -1.80 6.33 -61.00
N LYS A 259 -1.55 6.71 -59.73
CA LYS A 259 -1.37 8.10 -59.29
C LYS A 259 0.01 8.69 -59.64
N GLY A 260 0.86 7.96 -60.37
CA GLY A 260 2.19 8.42 -60.79
C GLY A 260 3.25 8.41 -59.69
N LEU A 261 3.03 7.66 -58.60
CA LEU A 261 4.01 7.42 -57.56
C LEU A 261 4.79 6.14 -57.87
N GLU A 262 6.11 6.22 -57.80
CA GLU A 262 7.00 5.07 -58.01
C GLU A 262 7.14 4.30 -56.69
N ILE A 263 6.70 3.04 -56.69
CA ILE A 263 6.71 2.17 -55.51
C ILE A 263 7.32 0.82 -55.90
N GLU A 264 8.31 0.41 -55.13
CA GLU A 264 8.96 -0.89 -55.21
C GLU A 264 8.28 -1.89 -54.28
N LEU A 265 8.05 -3.09 -54.80
CA LEU A 265 7.52 -4.24 -54.07
C LEU A 265 8.63 -5.28 -53.93
N ASN A 266 8.74 -5.90 -52.76
CA ASN A 266 9.60 -7.07 -52.54
C ASN A 266 8.97 -8.34 -53.14
N ASP A 267 9.75 -9.44 -53.20
CA ASP A 267 9.31 -10.74 -53.71
C ASP A 267 8.07 -11.31 -52.97
N ASP A 268 7.84 -10.87 -51.72
CA ASP A 268 6.67 -11.22 -50.91
C ASP A 268 5.45 -10.27 -51.13
N ASN A 269 5.47 -9.46 -52.19
CA ASN A 269 4.44 -8.45 -52.53
C ASN A 269 4.19 -7.38 -51.44
N GLN A 270 5.19 -7.11 -50.59
CA GLN A 270 5.15 -6.07 -49.58
C GLN A 270 5.82 -4.79 -50.07
N ILE A 271 5.29 -3.63 -49.69
CA ILE A 271 5.84 -2.32 -50.07
C ILE A 271 7.11 -2.05 -49.28
N VAL A 272 8.23 -1.84 -49.99
CA VAL A 272 9.56 -1.61 -49.40
C VAL A 272 9.62 -0.30 -48.63
N ASP A 273 9.08 0.79 -49.19
CA ASP A 273 8.99 2.10 -48.53
C ASP A 273 7.56 2.66 -48.56
N LYS A 274 6.92 2.64 -47.39
CA LYS A 274 5.56 3.19 -47.20
C LYS A 274 5.51 4.71 -47.38
N ARG A 275 6.66 5.41 -47.39
CA ARG A 275 6.70 6.86 -47.64
C ARG A 275 6.43 7.22 -49.09
N SER A 276 6.73 6.33 -50.01
CA SER A 276 6.45 6.49 -51.44
C SER A 276 4.95 6.48 -51.76
N LEU A 277 4.11 6.01 -50.82
CA LEU A 277 2.65 6.13 -50.90
C LEU A 277 2.14 7.55 -50.58
N LEU A 278 2.97 8.41 -49.96
CA LEU A 278 2.56 9.77 -49.62
C LEU A 278 2.69 10.70 -50.84
N SER A 279 1.77 11.65 -50.95
CA SER A 279 1.76 12.64 -52.01
C SER A 279 3.02 13.52 -51.97
N LYS A 280 3.66 13.69 -53.13
CA LYS A 280 4.83 14.58 -53.31
C LYS A 280 4.37 16.04 -53.10
N GLY A 281 4.57 16.60 -51.91
CA GLY A 281 4.22 18.01 -51.65
C GLY A 281 4.21 18.47 -50.19
N LEU A 282 4.21 17.56 -49.23
CA LEU A 282 4.18 17.91 -47.80
C LEU A 282 5.58 18.17 -47.19
N ASN A 283 6.45 18.89 -47.90
CA ASN A 283 7.80 19.29 -47.43
C ASN A 283 8.32 20.56 -48.14
N ILE A 284 7.52 21.62 -48.21
CA ILE A 284 8.04 22.94 -48.59
C ILE A 284 8.69 23.57 -47.35
N VAL A 285 9.98 23.29 -47.13
CA VAL A 285 10.79 24.05 -46.17
C VAL A 285 11.09 25.40 -46.82
N SER A 286 10.47 26.48 -46.33
CA SER A 286 10.77 27.83 -46.83
C SER A 286 12.27 28.11 -46.64
N LYS A 287 12.99 28.23 -47.75
CA LYS A 287 14.42 28.53 -47.78
C LYS A 287 14.62 29.98 -47.33
N ARG A 288 14.90 30.19 -46.04
CA ARG A 288 15.33 31.49 -45.52
C ARG A 288 16.58 31.94 -46.27
N ARG A 289 16.51 33.12 -46.89
CA ARG A 289 17.64 33.78 -47.56
C ARG A 289 18.72 34.07 -46.52
N LYS A 290 19.95 33.64 -46.80
CA LYS A 290 21.14 34.04 -46.05
C LYS A 290 21.45 35.49 -46.40
N THR A 291 21.34 36.38 -45.43
CA THR A 291 22.03 37.67 -45.44
C THR A 291 23.34 37.48 -44.69
N ASP A 292 24.46 37.93 -45.28
CA ASP A 292 25.77 37.96 -44.65
C ASP A 292 25.73 38.84 -43.39
N ASP A 293 25.94 38.22 -42.22
CA ASP A 293 26.07 38.92 -40.94
C ASP A 293 27.18 38.21 -40.13
N LEU A 294 28.43 38.45 -40.53
CA LEU A 294 29.65 37.89 -39.94
C LEU A 294 30.04 38.54 -38.58
N ASN A 295 29.07 38.94 -37.77
CA ASN A 295 29.33 39.57 -36.46
C ASN A 295 28.47 39.05 -35.29
N LYS A 296 27.88 37.85 -35.42
CA LYS A 296 27.07 37.22 -34.35
C LYS A 296 27.70 36.01 -33.65
N SER A 297 28.89 35.53 -34.08
CA SER A 297 29.48 34.29 -33.55
C SER A 297 30.17 34.43 -32.18
N SER A 298 30.71 35.59 -31.83
CA SER A 298 31.43 35.77 -30.55
C SER A 298 30.48 35.83 -29.33
N ARG A 299 29.25 36.29 -29.53
CA ARG A 299 28.24 36.42 -28.47
C ARG A 299 27.52 35.11 -28.15
N SER A 300 27.36 34.22 -29.13
CA SER A 300 26.75 32.89 -28.93
C SER A 300 27.69 31.90 -28.25
N GLU A 301 29.01 32.02 -28.47
CA GLU A 301 29.99 31.15 -27.80
C GLU A 301 30.13 31.49 -26.31
N GLN A 302 30.14 32.78 -25.94
CA GLN A 302 30.15 33.21 -24.54
C GLN A 302 28.90 32.75 -23.77
N ASP A 303 27.71 32.87 -24.37
CA ASP A 303 26.45 32.42 -23.76
C ASP A 303 26.43 30.89 -23.56
N SER A 304 27.05 30.14 -24.48
CA SER A 304 27.17 28.68 -24.36
C SER A 304 28.13 28.23 -23.25
N HIS A 305 29.18 29.01 -22.96
CA HIS A 305 30.15 28.72 -21.90
C HIS A 305 29.60 29.10 -20.51
N GLU A 306 28.87 30.21 -20.40
CA GLU A 306 28.16 30.63 -19.18
C GLU A 306 27.11 29.58 -18.77
N SER A 307 26.31 29.13 -19.73
CA SER A 307 25.29 28.08 -19.59
C SER A 307 25.86 26.76 -19.05
N LYS A 308 27.02 26.32 -19.57
CA LYS A 308 27.70 25.10 -19.09
C LYS A 308 28.20 25.26 -17.66
N ARG A 309 28.84 26.38 -17.32
CA ARG A 309 29.29 26.66 -15.94
C ARG A 309 28.13 26.70 -14.94
N GLN A 310 27.00 27.28 -15.32
CA GLN A 310 25.82 27.33 -14.46
C GLN A 310 25.23 25.93 -14.21
N ARG A 311 25.26 25.05 -15.22
CA ARG A 311 24.81 23.66 -15.10
C ARG A 311 25.74 22.85 -14.20
N ASP A 312 27.05 23.03 -14.31
CA ASP A 312 28.02 22.31 -13.49
C ASP A 312 27.96 22.76 -12.02
N ARG A 313 27.75 24.06 -11.76
CA ARG A 313 27.49 24.56 -10.40
C ARG A 313 26.21 23.98 -9.80
N ARG A 314 25.10 23.98 -10.54
CA ARG A 314 23.85 23.36 -10.08
C ARG A 314 24.03 21.87 -9.75
N ARG A 315 24.83 21.15 -10.54
CA ARG A 315 25.13 19.74 -10.29
C ARG A 315 25.97 19.54 -9.02
N GLN A 316 26.90 20.45 -8.72
CA GLN A 316 27.65 20.44 -7.45
C GLN A 316 26.76 20.77 -6.26
N ASP A 317 25.94 21.83 -6.35
CA ASP A 317 24.99 22.22 -5.30
C ASP A 317 24.00 21.09 -5.00
N GLU A 318 23.52 20.38 -6.03
CA GLU A 318 22.61 19.25 -5.88
C GLU A 318 23.29 18.03 -5.23
N TYR A 319 24.58 17.78 -5.52
CA TYR A 319 25.37 16.74 -4.87
C TYR A 319 25.61 17.05 -3.39
N GLU A 320 25.95 18.30 -3.06
CA GLU A 320 26.13 18.76 -1.68
C GLU A 320 24.80 18.73 -0.89
N ALA A 321 23.69 19.12 -1.50
CA ALA A 321 22.37 19.02 -0.90
C ALA A 321 21.98 17.56 -0.61
N ARG A 322 22.35 16.63 -1.49
CA ARG A 322 22.12 15.19 -1.30
C ARG A 322 22.97 14.63 -0.15
N MET A 323 24.24 14.99 -0.10
CA MET A 323 25.15 14.62 1.01
C MET A 323 24.65 15.17 2.36
N ASN A 324 24.19 16.43 2.40
CA ASN A 324 23.65 17.02 3.62
C ASN A 324 22.36 16.33 4.09
N ARG A 325 21.50 15.92 3.15
CA ARG A 325 20.28 15.14 3.45
C ARG A 325 20.60 13.75 3.98
N ASP A 326 21.59 13.07 3.40
CA ASP A 326 22.01 11.74 3.84
C ASP A 326 22.72 11.82 5.21
N ALA A 327 23.52 12.86 5.45
CA ALA A 327 24.11 13.12 6.77
C ALA A 327 23.05 13.40 7.85
N ALA A 328 21.98 14.15 7.53
CA ALA A 328 20.88 14.39 8.46
C ALA A 328 20.11 13.10 8.80
N ARG A 329 19.87 12.24 7.80
CA ARG A 329 19.25 10.92 7.99
C ARG A 329 20.12 9.99 8.83
N SER A 330 21.43 9.98 8.59
CA SER A 330 22.38 9.17 9.37
C SER A 330 22.43 9.60 10.83
N ARG A 331 22.35 10.91 11.13
CA ARG A 331 22.27 11.39 12.52
C ARG A 331 20.96 10.98 13.20
N GLN A 332 19.84 11.03 12.48
CA GLN A 332 18.55 10.59 13.02
C GLN A 332 18.50 9.08 13.25
N SER A 333 19.06 8.28 12.34
CA SER A 333 19.13 6.82 12.52
C SER A 333 20.06 6.44 13.67
N ALA A 334 21.20 7.13 13.83
CA ALA A 334 22.12 6.89 14.95
C ALA A 334 21.47 7.18 16.32
N LEU A 335 20.67 8.25 16.42
CA LEU A 335 19.92 8.56 17.64
C LEU A 335 18.87 7.48 17.97
N ILE A 336 18.18 6.94 16.97
CA ILE A 336 17.20 5.87 17.16
C ILE A 336 17.91 4.57 17.56
N GLU A 337 19.03 4.25 16.91
CA GLU A 337 19.85 3.08 17.24
C GLU A 337 20.38 3.16 18.67
N GLU A 338 20.84 4.33 19.11
CA GLU A 338 21.27 4.56 20.49
C GLU A 338 20.11 4.36 21.49
N GLN A 339 18.92 4.91 21.20
CA GLN A 339 17.73 4.69 22.04
C GLN A 339 17.34 3.21 22.12
N MET A 340 17.43 2.47 21.01
CA MET A 340 17.16 1.04 20.97
C MET A 340 18.18 0.25 21.80
N LEU A 341 19.47 0.55 21.67
CA LEU A 341 20.53 -0.06 22.46
C LEU A 341 20.39 0.22 23.96
N GLU A 342 19.94 1.43 24.34
CA GLU A 342 19.64 1.75 25.74
C GLU A 342 18.46 0.95 26.28
N ILE A 343 17.40 0.77 25.49
CA ILE A 343 16.24 -0.05 25.87
C ILE A 343 16.67 -1.52 26.03
N GLU A 344 17.51 -2.03 25.13
CA GLU A 344 18.05 -3.39 25.21
C GLU A 344 18.94 -3.58 26.44
N ARG A 345 19.84 -2.63 26.74
CA ARG A 345 20.65 -2.66 27.97
C ARG A 345 19.78 -2.64 29.23
N LYS A 346 18.73 -1.82 29.26
CA LYS A 346 17.79 -1.78 30.39
C LYS A 346 17.05 -3.11 30.55
N ARG A 347 16.57 -3.71 29.46
CA ARG A 347 15.95 -5.03 29.48
C ARG A 347 16.90 -6.13 29.95
N ALA A 348 18.16 -6.11 29.50
CA ALA A 348 19.17 -7.07 29.92
C ALA A 348 19.44 -6.99 31.43
N LEU A 349 19.56 -5.77 31.98
CA LEU A 349 19.73 -5.56 33.41
C LEU A 349 18.51 -6.02 34.22
N GLU A 350 17.30 -5.74 33.74
CA GLU A 350 16.06 -6.20 34.38
C GLU A 350 15.95 -7.74 34.36
N GLU A 351 16.36 -8.38 33.26
CA GLU A 351 16.39 -9.84 33.16
C GLU A 351 17.44 -10.46 34.10
N GLU A 352 18.63 -9.85 34.22
CA GLU A 352 19.64 -10.28 35.18
C GLU A 352 19.16 -10.12 36.63
N GLU A 353 18.51 -9.01 36.96
CA GLU A 353 17.93 -8.80 38.29
C GLU A 353 16.81 -9.81 38.58
N ALA A 354 15.95 -10.09 37.60
CA ALA A 354 14.91 -11.11 37.72
C ALA A 354 15.53 -12.50 37.97
N LYS A 355 16.58 -12.86 37.23
CA LYS A 355 17.33 -14.12 37.44
C LYS A 355 17.99 -14.17 38.82
N GLN A 356 18.54 -13.06 39.31
CA GLN A 356 19.11 -13.00 40.66
C GLN A 356 18.04 -13.17 41.73
N ARG A 357 16.87 -12.53 41.58
CA ARG A 357 15.72 -12.70 42.47
C ARG A 357 15.17 -14.12 42.44
N GLU A 358 15.15 -14.76 41.28
CA GLU A 358 14.75 -16.17 41.15
C GLU A 358 15.75 -17.08 41.87
N LYS A 359 17.05 -16.88 41.65
CA LYS A 359 18.11 -17.62 42.36
C LYS A 359 18.01 -17.42 43.88
N SER A 360 17.86 -16.20 44.36
CA SER A 360 17.71 -15.94 45.80
C SER A 360 16.44 -16.58 46.37
N ASN A 361 15.33 -16.59 45.61
CA ASN A 361 14.11 -17.27 46.02
C ASN A 361 14.25 -18.80 46.05
N ILE A 362 15.05 -19.37 45.14
CA ILE A 362 15.37 -20.80 45.12
C ILE A 362 16.27 -21.15 46.30
N ASP A 363 17.29 -20.33 46.58
CA ASP A 363 18.23 -20.56 47.67
C ASP A 363 17.56 -20.35 49.04
N ALA A 364 16.65 -19.37 49.18
CA ALA A 364 15.82 -19.21 50.37
C ALA A 364 14.86 -20.40 50.63
N LYS A 365 14.52 -21.17 49.58
CA LYS A 365 13.72 -22.40 49.70
C LYS A 365 14.57 -23.66 49.94
N ARG A 366 15.89 -23.58 49.78
CA ARG A 366 16.79 -24.68 50.09
C ARG A 366 17.07 -24.70 51.60
N ASN A 367 17.08 -25.88 52.19
CA ASN A 367 17.43 -26.03 53.60
C ASN A 367 18.96 -25.94 53.74
N ASP A 368 19.44 -24.95 54.47
CA ASP A 368 20.87 -24.81 54.77
C ASP A 368 21.40 -26.01 55.55
N SER A 369 22.69 -26.34 55.37
CA SER A 369 23.35 -27.47 56.04
C SER A 369 23.25 -27.37 57.57
N GLU A 370 23.25 -26.16 58.11
CA GLU A 370 23.06 -25.89 59.53
C GLU A 370 21.63 -26.20 59.98
N ALA A 371 20.61 -25.80 59.22
CA ALA A 371 19.20 -26.12 59.50
C ALA A 371 18.96 -27.64 59.51
N ILE A 372 19.58 -28.36 58.58
CA ILE A 372 19.54 -29.83 58.52
C ILE A 372 20.22 -30.43 59.77
N SER A 373 21.36 -29.88 60.21
CA SER A 373 22.09 -30.35 61.39
C SER A 373 21.29 -30.13 62.69
N GLN A 374 20.64 -28.98 62.83
CA GLN A 374 19.80 -28.65 63.99
C GLN A 374 18.53 -29.50 64.02
N ALA A 375 17.92 -29.77 62.85
CA ALA A 375 16.80 -30.70 62.75
C ALA A 375 17.20 -32.12 63.16
N LYS A 376 18.40 -32.57 62.77
CA LYS A 376 18.96 -33.88 63.18
C LYS A 376 19.24 -33.94 64.68
N GLN A 377 19.76 -32.88 65.29
CA GLN A 377 19.99 -32.79 66.74
C GLN A 377 18.66 -32.84 67.52
N ARG A 378 17.66 -32.03 67.12
CA ARG A 378 16.32 -32.04 67.71
C ARG A 378 15.64 -33.40 67.59
N TYR A 379 15.83 -34.10 66.47
CA TYR A 379 15.33 -35.46 66.29
C TYR A 379 16.00 -36.45 67.27
N MET A 380 17.33 -36.35 67.43
CA MET A 380 18.08 -37.21 68.36
C MET A 380 17.69 -36.96 69.82
N GLU A 381 17.47 -35.72 70.21
CA GLU A 381 16.98 -35.37 71.55
C GLU A 381 15.57 -35.89 71.80
N ARG A 382 14.65 -35.71 70.84
CA ARG A 382 13.28 -36.23 70.93
C ARG A 382 13.26 -37.76 71.01
N LYS A 383 14.17 -38.43 70.28
CA LYS A 383 14.35 -39.89 70.34
C LYS A 383 14.91 -40.33 71.69
N LYS A 384 15.90 -39.63 72.24
CA LYS A 384 16.44 -39.89 73.58
C LYS A 384 15.37 -39.72 74.66
N GLN A 385 14.60 -38.64 74.60
CA GLN A 385 13.50 -38.39 75.54
C GLN A 385 12.42 -39.47 75.44
N ARG A 386 12.06 -39.92 74.23
CA ARG A 386 11.11 -41.02 74.05
C ARG A 386 11.62 -42.34 74.63
N LEU A 387 12.91 -42.63 74.47
CA LEU A 387 13.53 -43.83 75.05
C LEU A 387 13.62 -43.75 76.58
N ALA A 388 13.98 -42.60 77.13
CA ALA A 388 13.98 -42.36 78.58
C ALA A 388 12.57 -42.48 79.18
N ALA A 389 11.55 -41.94 78.50
CA ALA A 389 10.15 -42.08 78.90
C ALA A 389 9.66 -43.54 78.82
N SER A 390 10.14 -44.33 77.85
CA SER A 390 9.83 -45.78 77.78
C SER A 390 10.59 -46.64 78.79
N GLN A 391 11.65 -46.12 79.42
CA GLN A 391 12.39 -46.81 80.48
C GLN A 391 11.97 -46.36 81.88
N GLY A 392 11.20 -45.27 82.00
CA GLY A 392 10.65 -44.74 83.25
C GLY A 392 9.19 -45.12 83.51
N SER A 393 8.60 -45.96 82.67
CA SER A 393 7.36 -46.72 82.90
C SER A 393 7.71 -48.19 83.03
#